data_AF-A0A929URL8-F1
#
_entry.id   AF-A0A929URL8-F1
#
_cell.length_a   1.000
_cell.length_b   1.000
_cell.length_c   1.000
_cell.angle_alpha   90.00
_cell.angle_beta   90.00
_cell.angle_gamma   90.00
#
_symmetry.space_group_name_H-M   'P 1'
#
loop_
_entity.id
_entity.type
_entity.pdbx_description
1 polymer ?
#
loop_
_entity_poly.entity_id
_entity_poly.type
_entity_poly.pdbx_seq_one_letter_code
_entity_poly.pdbx_strand_id
1 'polypeptide(L)'
;GMSVWAYTGWTYEQILDGQAGEEGISLLKNVDVLVDGRYIESRRSADVIWRGSSNQRLIDVASSLKEGRVIPQDTAAEREQIAL
;
A
#
# COMPACT_ATOMS: atom_id res chain seq x y z
N GLY A 1 -13.20 -11.21 -9.59
CA GLY A 1 -12.84 -9.94 -10.26
C GLY A 1 -11.34 -9.81 -10.29
N MET A 2 -10.81 -8.80 -11.00
CA MET A 2 -9.40 -8.41 -10.91
C MET A 2 -9.22 -7.44 -9.73
N SER A 3 -8.02 -7.40 -9.14
CA SER A 3 -7.68 -6.45 -8.08
C SER A 3 -6.96 -5.22 -8.65
N VAL A 4 -7.28 -4.04 -8.14
CA VAL A 4 -6.71 -2.74 -8.53
C VAL A 4 -5.73 -2.26 -7.46
N TRP A 5 -4.50 -1.98 -7.88
CA TRP A 5 -3.40 -1.57 -7.00
C TRP A 5 -2.93 -0.16 -7.38
N ALA A 6 -2.56 0.64 -6.38
CA ALA A 6 -2.05 2.00 -6.59
C ALA A 6 -0.65 2.20 -6.01
N TYR A 7 0.23 2.83 -6.79
CA TYR A 7 1.55 3.28 -6.38
C TYR A 7 1.57 4.80 -6.53
N THR A 8 1.54 5.52 -5.41
CA THR A 8 1.37 6.98 -5.42
C THR A 8 2.58 7.73 -4.86
N GLY A 9 3.36 7.07 -4.00
CA GLY A 9 4.43 7.69 -3.23
C GLY A 9 3.94 8.45 -1.99
N TRP A 10 2.62 8.55 -1.78
CA TRP A 10 2.02 9.07 -0.56
C TRP A 10 1.80 7.95 0.45
N THR A 11 1.88 8.30 1.72
CA THR A 11 1.36 7.41 2.77
C THR A 11 -0.16 7.54 2.86
N TYR A 12 -0.81 6.49 3.35
CA TYR A 12 -2.23 6.40 3.61
C TYR A 12 -2.68 7.54 4.51
N GLU A 13 -1.91 7.83 5.57
CA GLU A 13 -2.16 8.92 6.49
C GLU A 13 -2.08 10.28 5.78
N GLN A 14 -1.08 10.51 4.92
CA GLN A 14 -0.99 11.75 4.14
C GLN A 14 -2.17 11.93 3.17
N ILE A 15 -2.68 10.84 2.58
CA ILE A 15 -3.85 10.90 1.72
C ILE A 15 -5.11 11.23 2.52
N LEU A 16 -5.30 10.59 3.69
CA LEU A 16 -6.42 10.88 4.58
C LEU A 16 -6.38 12.32 5.13
N ASP A 17 -5.18 12.84 5.40
CA ASP A 17 -4.95 14.22 5.83
C ASP A 17 -5.13 15.25 4.69
N GLY A 18 -5.48 14.80 3.48
CA GLY A 18 -5.75 15.66 2.33
C GLY A 18 -4.51 16.21 1.62
N GLN A 19 -3.31 15.75 1.97
CA GLN A 19 -2.07 16.23 1.34
C GLN A 19 -1.97 15.82 -0.14
N ALA A 20 -2.70 14.78 -0.53
CA ALA A 20 -2.80 14.31 -1.91
C ALA A 20 -4.02 14.87 -2.67
N GLY A 21 -4.71 15.89 -2.13
CA GLY A 21 -5.91 16.47 -2.73
C GLY A 21 -7.15 15.58 -2.60
N GLU A 22 -8.28 16.07 -3.11
CA GLU A 22 -9.56 15.34 -3.11
C GLU A 22 -9.50 14.06 -3.95
N GLU A 23 -8.66 14.07 -4.99
CA GLU A 23 -8.40 12.93 -5.86
C GLU A 23 -7.72 11.80 -5.11
N GLY A 24 -6.84 12.10 -4.15
CA GLY A 24 -6.19 11.09 -3.31
C GLY A 24 -7.21 10.31 -2.48
N ILE A 25 -8.13 11.01 -1.82
CA ILE A 25 -9.21 10.38 -1.05
C ILE A 25 -10.12 9.56 -1.97
N SER A 26 -10.42 10.09 -3.16
CA SER A 26 -11.22 9.39 -4.17
C SER A 26 -10.52 8.12 -4.66
N LEU A 27 -9.20 8.15 -4.82
CA LEU A 27 -8.38 6.99 -5.17
C LEU A 27 -8.52 5.89 -4.12
N LEU A 28 -8.43 6.19 -2.82
CA LEU A 28 -8.59 5.19 -1.77
C LEU A 28 -9.96 4.48 -1.82
N LYS A 29 -11.00 5.16 -2.30
CA LYS A 29 -12.34 4.54 -2.45
C LYS A 29 -12.46 3.59 -3.64
N ASN A 30 -11.48 3.57 -4.55
CA ASN A 30 -11.56 2.87 -5.84
C ASN A 30 -10.44 1.84 -6.07
N VAL A 31 -9.58 1.60 -5.07
CA VAL A 31 -8.49 0.63 -5.16
C VAL A 31 -8.55 -0.37 -4.02
N ASP A 32 -8.08 -1.59 -4.25
CA ASP A 32 -8.04 -2.62 -3.22
C ASP A 32 -6.78 -2.51 -2.37
N VAL A 33 -5.64 -2.26 -3.02
CA VAL A 33 -4.33 -2.21 -2.37
C VAL A 33 -3.60 -0.91 -2.67
N LEU A 34 -3.11 -0.27 -1.62
CA LEU A 34 -2.17 0.86 -1.73
C LEU A 34 -0.75 0.37 -1.43
N VAL A 35 0.17 0.65 -2.36
CA VAL A 35 1.60 0.59 -2.08
C VAL A 35 2.02 1.94 -1.49
N ASP A 36 2.12 1.91 -0.18
CA ASP A 36 2.18 3.07 0.70
C ASP A 36 3.60 3.64 0.81
N GLY A 37 3.71 4.95 0.61
CA GLY A 37 4.96 5.71 0.77
C GLY A 37 5.91 5.71 -0.44
N ARG A 38 6.88 6.64 -0.40
CA ARG A 38 7.86 6.84 -1.47
C ARG A 38 8.81 5.66 -1.60
N TYR A 39 9.27 5.44 -2.83
CA TYR A 39 10.43 4.58 -3.08
C TYR A 39 11.71 5.26 -2.54
N ILE A 40 12.55 4.49 -1.85
CA ILE A 40 13.85 4.93 -1.33
C ILE A 40 14.93 3.98 -1.85
N GLU A 41 15.87 4.49 -2.65
CA GLU A 41 16.93 3.67 -3.29
C GLU A 41 17.80 2.95 -2.25
N SER A 42 18.19 3.62 -1.16
CA SER A 42 18.99 3.01 -0.09
C SER A 42 18.27 1.89 0.67
N ARG A 43 16.96 1.76 0.47
CA ARG A 43 16.11 0.71 1.06
C ARG A 43 15.57 -0.25 -0.01
N ARG A 44 16.06 -0.15 -1.24
CA ARG A 44 15.76 -1.10 -2.31
C ARG A 44 16.04 -2.51 -1.84
N SER A 45 15.10 -3.41 -2.06
CA SER A 45 15.25 -4.84 -1.73
C SER A 45 14.50 -5.68 -2.75
N ALA A 46 15.08 -6.81 -3.13
CA ALA A 46 14.42 -7.80 -3.99
C ALA A 46 13.55 -8.76 -3.17
N ASP A 47 13.66 -8.72 -1.85
CA ASP A 47 12.94 -9.63 -0.94
C ASP A 47 11.53 -9.14 -0.60
N VAL A 48 11.16 -7.97 -1.14
CA VAL A 48 9.90 -7.31 -0.86
C VAL A 48 9.00 -7.36 -2.09
N ILE A 49 8.07 -8.31 -2.10
CA ILE A 49 7.21 -8.55 -3.26
C ILE A 49 6.24 -7.38 -3.43
N TRP A 50 5.97 -7.03 -4.70
CA TRP A 50 5.03 -5.97 -5.10
C TRP A 50 5.41 -4.57 -4.61
N ARG A 51 6.65 -4.38 -4.14
CA ARG A 51 7.17 -3.07 -3.77
C ARG A 51 8.65 -2.98 -4.13
N GLY A 52 9.14 -1.78 -4.38
CA GLY A 52 10.54 -1.57 -4.77
C GLY A 52 11.47 -1.36 -3.59
N SER A 53 10.92 -0.90 -2.46
CA SER A 53 11.69 -0.48 -1.29
C SER A 53 11.06 -0.97 0.01
N SER A 54 11.90 -1.39 0.96
CA SER A 54 11.46 -2.03 2.21
C SER A 54 10.71 -1.10 3.16
N ASN A 55 10.70 0.22 2.92
CA ASN A 55 9.87 1.15 3.69
C ASN A 55 8.40 1.15 3.26
N GLN A 56 8.10 0.64 2.06
CA GLN A 56 6.76 0.70 1.52
C GLN A 56 5.88 -0.36 2.20
N ARG A 57 4.68 0.02 2.62
CA ARG A 57 3.69 -0.91 3.19
C ARG A 57 2.73 -1.34 2.08
N LEU A 58 2.24 -2.57 2.14
CA LEU A 58 1.07 -2.98 1.35
C LEU A 58 -0.15 -2.88 2.25
N ILE A 59 -1.13 -2.07 1.87
CA ILE A 59 -2.30 -1.78 2.71
C ILE A 59 -3.56 -2.31 2.03
N ASP A 60 -4.35 -3.11 2.75
CA ASP A 60 -5.73 -3.44 2.38
C ASP A 60 -6.58 -2.18 2.61
N VAL A 61 -6.94 -1.49 1.54
CA VAL A 61 -7.58 -0.18 1.65
C VAL A 61 -9.01 -0.30 2.15
N ALA A 62 -9.76 -1.28 1.68
CA ALA A 62 -11.16 -1.48 2.07
C ALA A 62 -11.27 -1.81 3.57
N SER A 63 -10.45 -2.75 4.04
CA SER A 63 -10.40 -3.10 5.47
C SER A 63 -9.90 -1.93 6.31
N SER A 64 -8.90 -1.18 5.82
CA SER A 64 -8.36 -0.03 6.56
C SER A 64 -9.36 1.11 6.72
N LEU A 65 -10.10 1.44 5.66
CA LEU A 65 -11.15 2.46 5.71
C LEU A 65 -12.28 2.05 6.66
N LYS A 66 -12.66 0.77 6.65
CA LYS A 66 -13.72 0.24 7.51
C LYS A 66 -13.33 0.28 9.00
N GLU A 67 -12.11 -0.11 9.32
CA GLU A 67 -11.62 -0.21 10.71
C GLU A 67 -11.05 1.11 11.24
N GLY A 68 -10.89 2.13 10.39
CA GLY A 68 -10.31 3.43 10.75
C GLY A 68 -8.83 3.35 11.15
N ARG A 69 -8.12 2.30 10.73
CA ARG A 69 -6.69 2.07 11.00
C ARG A 69 -6.07 1.26 9.88
N VAL A 70 -4.76 1.32 9.72
CA VAL A 70 -4.05 0.53 8.71
C VAL A 70 -4.19 -0.97 8.99
N ILE A 71 -4.70 -1.69 7.99
CA ILE A 71 -4.73 -3.15 7.90
C ILE A 71 -3.73 -3.55 6.81
N PRO A 72 -2.67 -4.32 7.15
CA PRO A 72 -1.72 -4.82 6.16
C PRO A 72 -2.42 -5.73 5.15
N GLN A 73 -2.08 -5.57 3.87
CA GLN A 73 -2.49 -6.52 2.85
C GLN A 73 -1.75 -7.84 3.08
N ASP A 74 -2.49 -8.93 3.22
CA ASP A 74 -1.92 -10.25 3.44
C ASP A 74 -1.83 -10.99 2.10
N THR A 75 -0.64 -11.00 1.48
CA THR A 75 -0.46 -11.67 0.19
C THR A 75 0.12 -13.08 0.37
N ALA A 76 -0.45 -14.06 -0.35
CA ALA A 76 0.09 -15.43 -0.37
C ALA A 76 1.55 -15.47 -0.85
N ALA A 77 1.93 -14.55 -1.76
CA ALA A 77 3.30 -14.43 -2.25
C ALA A 77 4.29 -14.05 -1.13
N GLU A 78 3.95 -13.12 -0.24
CA GLU A 78 4.82 -12.78 0.90
C GLU A 78 4.92 -13.96 1.89
N ARG A 79 3.85 -14.72 2.07
CA ARG A 79 3.86 -15.91 2.92
C ARG A 79 4.76 -17.02 2.36
N GLU A 80 4.79 -17.23 1.05
CA GLU A 80 5.66 -18.21 0.40
C GLU A 80 7.14 -17.80 0.47
N GLN A 81 7.47 -16.51 0.38
CA GLN A 81 8.84 -16.02 0.49
C GLN A 81 9.40 -16.02 1.92
N ILE A 82 8.55 -15.92 2.95
CA ILE A 82 8.95 -16.09 4.36
C ILE A 82 9.09 -17.57 4.74
N ALA A 83 8.43 -18.48 4.01
CA ALA A 83 8.44 -19.91 4.28
C ALA A 83 9.63 -20.68 3.66
N LEU A 84 10.54 -19.99 2.97
CA LEU A 84 11.77 -20.51 2.35
C LEU A 84 13.01 -20.02 3.11
#